data_AF-A0A0P9QGT8-F1
#
_entry.id   AF-A0A0P9QGT8-F1
#
_cell.length_a   1.000
_cell.length_b   1.000
_cell.length_c   1.000
_cell.angle_alpha   90.00
_cell.angle_beta   90.00
_cell.angle_gamma   90.00
#
_symmetry.space_group_name_H-M   'P 1'
#
loop_
_entity.id
_entity.type
_entity.pdbx_description
1 polymer ?
#
loop_
_entity_poly.entity_id
_entity_poly.type
_entity_poly.pdbx_seq_one_letter_code
_entity_poly.pdbx_strand_id
1 'polypeptide(L)'
;MPLPKRKSMTLREQETVAKAQCHDWNTTHPEGAAVLYEERLGSGEKIKTKTRGKAYVMCCEPVIMVEDVSGAVSLDHCTIVAGHVVA
;
A
#
# COMPACT_ATOMS: atom_id res chain seq x y z
N MET A 1 -19.47 -1.84 2.54
CA MET A 1 -19.08 -3.22 2.18
C MET A 1 -17.85 -3.13 1.30
N PRO A 2 -16.73 -3.82 1.59
CA PRO A 2 -15.59 -3.81 0.68
C PRO A 2 -15.99 -4.56 -0.61
N LEU A 3 -15.62 -4.00 -1.75
CA LEU A 3 -15.88 -4.59 -3.07
C LEU A 3 -15.22 -5.99 -3.15
N PRO A 4 -15.89 -7.01 -3.71
CA PRO A 4 -15.27 -8.31 -3.88
C PRO A 4 -14.08 -8.18 -4.84
N LYS A 5 -12.92 -8.72 -4.42
CA LYS A 5 -11.75 -8.90 -5.29
C LYS A 5 -12.24 -9.55 -6.60
N ARG A 6 -11.94 -8.91 -7.74
CA ARG A 6 -12.48 -9.23 -9.07
C ARG A 6 -12.37 -10.75 -9.32
N LYS A 7 -13.52 -11.43 -9.40
CA LYS A 7 -13.65 -12.91 -9.40
C LYS A 7 -13.14 -13.63 -10.66
N SER A 8 -12.26 -13.05 -11.47
CA SER A 8 -11.82 -13.64 -12.73
C SER A 8 -10.46 -13.12 -13.18
N MET A 9 -9.44 -13.23 -12.34
CA MET A 9 -8.08 -12.86 -12.70
C MET A 9 -7.12 -13.97 -12.28
N THR A 10 -6.30 -14.46 -13.20
CA THR A 10 -5.28 -15.46 -12.93
C THR A 10 -4.20 -14.90 -11.99
N LEU A 11 -3.46 -15.77 -11.28
CA LEU A 11 -2.38 -15.32 -10.40
C LEU A 11 -1.34 -14.47 -11.14
N ARG A 12 -1.05 -14.79 -12.41
CA ARG A 12 -0.11 -14.03 -13.24
C ARG A 12 -0.61 -12.63 -13.56
N GLU A 13 -1.90 -12.50 -13.86
CA GLU A 13 -2.53 -11.21 -14.10
C GLU A 13 -2.59 -10.37 -12.82
N GLN A 14 -2.91 -10.99 -11.67
CA GLN A 14 -2.88 -10.32 -10.37
C GLN A 14 -1.48 -9.80 -10.05
N GLU A 15 -0.45 -10.62 -10.23
CA GLU A 15 0.95 -10.22 -10.02
C GLU A 15 1.34 -9.06 -10.95
N THR A 16 0.87 -9.07 -12.20
CA THR A 16 1.15 -8.01 -13.18
C THR A 16 0.52 -6.68 -12.74
N VAL A 17 -0.72 -6.70 -12.26
CA VAL A 17 -1.39 -5.51 -11.72
C VAL A 17 -0.69 -5.01 -10.46
N ALA A 18 -0.33 -5.91 -9.54
CA ALA A 18 0.39 -5.55 -8.33
C ALA A 18 1.75 -4.89 -8.65
N LYS A 19 2.48 -5.42 -9.65
CA LYS A 19 3.75 -4.83 -10.11
C LYS A 19 3.55 -3.42 -10.67
N ALA A 20 2.51 -3.22 -11.48
CA ALA A 20 2.16 -1.90 -12.01
C ALA A 20 1.81 -0.92 -10.88
N GLN A 21 0.99 -1.34 -9.91
CA GLN A 21 0.65 -0.52 -8.75
C GLN A 21 1.87 -0.15 -7.91
N CYS A 22 2.79 -1.09 -7.65
CA CYS A 22 4.04 -0.78 -6.96
C CYS A 22 4.91 0.21 -7.75
N HIS A 23 5.00 0.06 -9.07
CA HIS A 23 5.75 0.97 -9.93
C HIS A 23 5.16 2.39 -9.89
N ASP A 24 3.85 2.52 -10.06
CA ASP A 24 3.15 3.81 -10.05
C ASP A 24 3.26 4.48 -8.67
N TRP A 25 3.19 3.69 -7.60
CA TRP A 25 3.43 4.18 -6.25
C TRP A 25 4.84 4.73 -6.08
N ASN A 26 5.86 3.95 -6.46
CA ASN A 26 7.27 4.30 -6.29
C ASN A 26 7.72 5.48 -7.16
N THR A 27 7.03 5.73 -8.27
CA THR A 27 7.27 6.90 -9.13
C THR A 27 6.60 8.16 -8.59
N THR A 28 5.45 8.01 -7.91
CA THR A 28 4.69 9.14 -7.37
C THR A 28 5.14 9.54 -5.96
N HIS A 29 5.56 8.57 -5.14
CA HIS A 29 5.86 8.78 -3.73
C HIS A 29 7.32 8.44 -3.40
N PRO A 30 8.10 9.39 -2.85
CA PRO A 30 9.45 9.10 -2.38
C PRO A 30 9.41 8.18 -1.15
N GLU A 31 10.54 7.53 -0.88
CA GLU A 31 10.76 6.81 0.37
C GLU A 31 10.58 7.76 1.57
N GLY A 32 9.95 7.29 2.65
CA GLY A 32 9.59 8.13 3.80
C GLY A 32 8.25 8.86 3.68
N ALA A 33 7.46 8.59 2.63
CA ALA A 33 6.12 9.17 2.48
C ALA A 33 5.23 8.83 3.68
N ALA A 34 4.47 9.82 4.15
CA ALA A 34 3.52 9.64 5.23
C ALA A 34 2.26 8.92 4.72
N VAL A 35 1.94 7.79 5.35
CA VAL A 35 0.77 6.95 5.04
C VAL A 35 -0.11 6.80 6.26
N LEU A 36 -1.41 6.75 6.04
CA LEU A 36 -2.41 6.27 6.99
C LEU A 36 -2.77 4.85 6.59
N TYR A 37 -2.72 3.91 7.51
CA TYR A 37 -3.22 2.56 7.28
C TYR A 37 -4.10 2.10 8.45
N GLU A 38 -4.98 1.15 8.18
CA GLU A 38 -5.78 0.50 9.23
C GLU A 38 -5.07 -0.78 9.66
N GLU A 39 -4.70 -0.90 10.95
CA GLU A 39 -4.05 -2.11 11.48
C GLU A 39 -4.95 -3.34 11.33
N ARG A 40 -6.24 -3.15 11.61
CA ARG A 40 -7.26 -4.18 11.45
C ARG A 40 -8.34 -3.67 10.52
N LEU A 41 -8.46 -4.33 9.37
CA LEU A 41 -9.46 -4.00 8.37
C LEU A 41 -10.87 -3.95 8.99
N GLY A 42 -11.53 -2.80 8.89
CA GLY A 42 -12.87 -2.59 9.44
C GLY A 42 -12.93 -2.18 10.91
N SER A 43 -11.78 -1.95 11.56
CA SER A 43 -11.72 -1.34 12.90
C SER A 43 -11.99 0.16 12.86
N GLY A 44 -11.77 0.81 11.71
CA GLY A 44 -11.93 2.27 11.53
C GLY A 44 -10.82 3.11 12.17
N GLU A 45 -9.90 2.49 12.92
CA GLU A 45 -8.74 3.16 13.49
C GLU A 45 -7.62 3.27 12.45
N LYS A 46 -7.22 4.50 12.13
CA LYS A 46 -6.19 4.80 11.14
C LYS A 46 -4.93 5.27 11.85
N ILE A 47 -3.85 4.54 11.65
CA ILE A 47 -2.54 4.85 12.22
C ILE A 47 -1.73 5.60 11.17
N LYS A 48 -1.23 6.78 11.56
CA LYS A 48 -0.33 7.58 10.72
C LYS A 48 1.10 7.11 10.96
N THR A 49 1.78 6.73 9.89
CA THR A 49 3.17 6.27 9.91
C THR A 49 3.90 6.73 8.63
N LYS A 50 5.16 6.32 8.47
CA LYS A 50 5.98 6.61 7.27
C LYS A 50 6.40 5.31 6.60
N THR A 51 6.58 5.36 5.29
CA THR A 51 7.15 4.23 4.55
C THR A 51 8.64 4.06 4.89
N ARG A 52 9.07 2.82 5.10
CA ARG A 52 10.47 2.46 5.37
C ARG A 52 11.27 2.15 4.09
N GLY A 53 10.62 2.27 2.92
CA GLY A 53 11.23 1.99 1.64
C GLY A 53 10.20 1.97 0.51
N LYS A 54 10.58 1.36 -0.62
CA LYS A 54 9.75 1.23 -1.82
C LYS A 54 8.65 0.18 -1.65
N ALA A 55 7.56 0.37 -2.37
CA ALA A 55 6.53 -0.65 -2.57
C ALA A 55 7.07 -1.83 -3.39
N TYR A 56 6.64 -3.03 -3.05
CA TYR A 56 6.99 -4.28 -3.72
C TYR A 56 5.82 -5.26 -3.69
N VAL A 57 5.90 -6.30 -4.53
CA VAL A 57 4.84 -7.31 -4.61
C VAL A 57 5.15 -8.48 -3.68
N MET A 58 4.15 -8.90 -2.90
CA MET A 58 4.20 -10.08 -2.05
C MET A 58 2.89 -10.86 -2.22
N CYS A 59 2.97 -12.16 -2.47
CA CYS A 59 1.79 -13.02 -2.67
C CYS A 59 0.79 -12.50 -3.73
N CYS A 60 1.30 -11.91 -4.82
CA CYS A 60 0.50 -11.25 -5.88
C CYS A 60 -0.26 -9.99 -5.43
N GLU A 61 0.09 -9.41 -4.28
CA GLU A 61 -0.49 -8.17 -3.77
C GLU A 61 0.58 -7.07 -3.65
N PRO A 62 0.22 -5.81 -3.93
CA PRO A 62 1.12 -4.69 -3.75
C PRO A 62 1.22 -4.31 -2.26
N VAL A 63 2.44 -4.29 -1.71
CA VAL A 63 2.67 -3.99 -0.29
C VAL A 63 3.79 -2.96 -0.09
N ILE A 64 3.78 -2.31 1.08
CA ILE A 64 4.82 -1.41 1.58
C ILE A 64 5.23 -1.79 2.99
N MET A 65 6.47 -1.50 3.37
CA MET A 65 6.89 -1.52 4.77
C MET A 65 6.74 -0.14 5.38
N VAL A 66 6.35 -0.09 6.65
CA VAL A 66 6.21 1.15 7.43
C VAL A 66 7.07 1.09 8.69
N GLU A 67 7.43 2.24 9.26
CA GLU A 67 8.39 2.33 10.37
C GLU A 67 7.85 1.73 11.69
N ASP A 68 6.58 1.94 11.99
CA ASP A 68 5.99 1.62 13.30
C ASP A 68 5.36 0.21 13.37
N VAL A 69 5.49 -0.59 12.31
CA VAL A 69 4.86 -1.92 12.21
C VAL A 69 5.87 -2.98 11.81
N SER A 70 5.89 -4.06 12.56
CA SER A 70 6.60 -5.28 12.16
C SER A 70 5.79 -6.02 11.10
N GLY A 71 5.82 -5.57 9.85
CA GLY A 71 5.12 -6.24 8.75
C GLY A 71 5.06 -5.44 7.45
N ALA A 72 4.50 -6.09 6.43
CA ALA A 72 4.15 -5.46 5.16
C ALA A 72 2.67 -5.09 5.18
N VAL A 73 2.34 -3.88 4.75
CA VAL A 73 0.98 -3.36 4.67
C VAL A 73 0.58 -3.28 3.20
N SER A 74 -0.61 -3.76 2.87
CA SER A 74 -1.13 -3.68 1.49
C SER A 74 -1.40 -2.23 1.08
N LEU A 75 -0.99 -1.86 -0.14
CA LEU A 75 -1.26 -0.54 -0.70
C LEU A 75 -2.77 -0.25 -0.80
N ASP A 76 -3.61 -1.26 -1.01
CA ASP A 76 -5.06 -1.09 -1.09
C ASP A 76 -5.67 -0.61 0.26
N HIS A 77 -4.93 -0.79 1.35
CA HIS A 77 -5.32 -0.38 2.70
C HIS A 77 -4.54 0.85 3.20
N CYS A 78 -3.68 1.41 2.36
CA CYS A 78 -2.90 2.60 2.65
C CYS A 78 -3.50 3.81 1.96
N THR A 79 -3.73 4.87 2.72
CA THR A 79 -4.09 6.19 2.20
C THR A 79 -2.89 7.11 2.37
N ILE A 80 -2.44 7.75 1.30
CA ILE A 80 -1.39 8.78 1.41
C ILE A 80 -1.93 9.96 2.21
N VAL A 81 -1.18 10.36 3.22
CA VAL A 81 -1.40 11.66 3.87
C VAL A 81 -0.69 12.68 3.00
N ALA A 82 -1.45 13.36 2.13
CA ALA A 82 -0.93 14.51 1.40
C ALA A 82 -0.48 15.57 2.43
N GLY A 83 0.81 15.60 2.72
CA GLY A 83 1.32 16.28 3.90
C GLY A 83 2.84 16.39 3.95
N HIS A 84 3.47 16.67 2.81
CA HIS A 84 4.59 17.62 2.70
C HIS A 84 4.95 17.76 1.22
N VAL A 85 4.31 18.72 0.53
CA VAL A 85 5.03 19.46 -0.50
C VAL A 85 6.00 20.33 0.29
N VAL A 86 7.25 19.90 0.41
CA VAL A 86 8.31 20.84 0.74
C VAL A 86 8.48 21.68 -0.52
N ALA A 87 8.15 22.97 -0.38
CA ALA A 87 8.24 23.99 -1.43
C ALA A 87 9.65 24.12 -2.00
#